data_AF-A0A4R4VFC3-F1
#
_entry.id   AF-A0A4R4VFC3-F1
#
_cell.length_a   1.000
_cell.length_b   1.000
_cell.length_c   1.000
_cell.angle_alpha   90.00
_cell.angle_beta   90.00
_cell.angle_gamma   90.00
#
_symmetry.space_group_name_H-M   'P 1'
#
loop_
_entity.id
_entity.type
_entity.pdbx_description
1 polymer ?
#
loop_
_entity_poly.entity_id
_entity_poly.type
_entity_poly.pdbx_seq_one_letter_code
_entity_poly.pdbx_strand_id
1 'polypeptide(L)'
;MRLQPACRRVLSRPEIIAAVAPFARTSPFKHLLSWIAPGWGLCPNCGWSIRLCCVMRSKAARSAGDVKRERTRAVLLSAARALFTERGWYRTRIEDVATTAGVSAATAYNHFKSKQILMGFVYRPLVGQLSKSVELALGDESDPVDAILRHFHDLAALARRRQRLTESLVAAMNEQTIRHGRVSAEPNEADVRHLVPLYTMLAKLMEHGQKCGVLRSGPSVIAGAAFCTDALLHQALNLHEESAHDTALNMLDQLLSTWAANSDISSDRASIAVASDRKGQEDLSLVLHRLMRRDADGSRRALANDSLTREYLEAGLRLSSVADGPDTYLGLPSEYEIFKEIERAGRAPGNEEEFHKRWSSRDDFALDLLAYALWVRHWRPDSIVKSADLISNAVDPVRGAQEVSSQELASILANPAMGLSLIATAMADRFPELKTTTGSARSAVRQKWIPIYEEMLAVNDLRLRPGITIEDLADILSVTVEGVAFRALSGPAEDYERLRLTLRKAVLAVLVSMVDSGDDLSLDEQLRRIILAPRNI
;
A
#
# COMPACT_ATOMS: atom_id res chain seq x y z
N MET A 1 -54.28 -36.77 -16.16
CA MET A 1 -53.26 -36.49 -15.13
C MET A 1 -53.66 -35.20 -14.38
N ARG A 2 -54.11 -35.29 -13.13
CA ARG A 2 -54.61 -34.15 -12.35
C ARG A 2 -53.44 -33.30 -11.83
N LEU A 3 -53.43 -32.01 -12.15
CA LEU A 3 -52.46 -31.03 -11.64
C LEU A 3 -52.79 -30.64 -10.19
N GLN A 4 -51.77 -30.47 -9.35
CA GLN A 4 -51.90 -30.01 -7.96
C GLN A 4 -52.40 -28.55 -7.86
N PRO A 5 -53.12 -28.18 -6.77
CA PRO A 5 -53.81 -26.89 -6.64
C PRO A 5 -52.91 -25.64 -6.66
N ALA A 6 -51.60 -25.78 -6.43
CA ALA A 6 -50.66 -24.67 -6.40
C ALA A 6 -50.42 -24.04 -7.79
N CYS A 7 -50.58 -24.80 -8.89
CA CYS A 7 -50.34 -24.30 -10.25
C CYS A 7 -51.44 -23.35 -10.78
N ARG A 8 -52.67 -23.38 -10.23
CA ARG A 8 -53.77 -22.50 -10.71
C ARG A 8 -53.65 -21.05 -10.26
N ARG A 9 -52.87 -20.74 -9.21
CA ARG A 9 -52.77 -19.38 -8.64
C ARG A 9 -51.69 -18.50 -9.26
N VAL A 10 -50.70 -19.07 -9.92
CA VAL A 10 -49.58 -18.30 -10.51
C VAL A 10 -49.88 -17.89 -11.95
N LEU A 11 -50.64 -18.70 -12.69
CA LEU A 11 -51.00 -18.45 -14.10
C LEU A 11 -52.26 -17.58 -14.30
N SER A 12 -52.89 -17.12 -13.23
CA SER A 12 -54.12 -16.31 -13.27
C SER A 12 -53.90 -14.83 -12.90
N ARG A 13 -52.65 -14.38 -12.76
CA ARG A 13 -52.33 -12.98 -12.45
C ARG A 13 -52.20 -12.15 -13.75
N PRO A 14 -53.06 -11.14 -13.99
CA PRO A 14 -53.05 -10.32 -15.20
C PRO A 14 -51.72 -9.56 -15.43
N GLU A 15 -50.96 -9.31 -14.36
CA GLU A 15 -49.74 -8.51 -14.35
C GLU A 15 -48.56 -9.18 -15.06
N ILE A 16 -48.51 -10.52 -15.13
CA ILE A 16 -47.41 -11.26 -15.78
C ILE A 16 -47.64 -11.36 -17.29
N ILE A 17 -48.90 -11.36 -17.74
CA ILE A 17 -49.27 -11.43 -19.16
C ILE A 17 -48.98 -10.08 -19.85
N ALA A 18 -49.08 -8.96 -19.12
CA ALA A 18 -48.81 -7.62 -19.65
C ALA A 18 -47.32 -7.33 -19.90
N ALA A 19 -46.40 -7.94 -19.15
CA ALA A 19 -44.97 -7.60 -19.20
C ALA A 19 -44.17 -8.30 -20.32
N VAL A 20 -44.73 -9.33 -20.97
CA VAL A 20 -44.02 -10.11 -22.00
C VAL A 20 -44.61 -9.92 -23.40
N ALA A 21 -45.74 -9.21 -23.53
CA ALA A 21 -46.45 -9.00 -24.78
C ALA A 21 -45.80 -8.05 -25.82
N PRO A 22 -44.90 -7.08 -25.50
CA PRO A 22 -44.42 -6.16 -26.55
C PRO A 22 -43.24 -6.65 -27.40
N PHE A 23 -42.47 -7.66 -27.00
CA PHE A 23 -41.19 -7.98 -27.68
C PHE A 23 -41.29 -9.00 -28.83
N ALA A 24 -42.49 -9.52 -29.14
CA ALA A 24 -42.65 -10.66 -30.05
C ALA A 24 -43.38 -10.37 -31.39
N ARG A 25 -43.61 -9.11 -31.77
CA ARG A 25 -44.40 -8.79 -32.98
C ARG A 25 -43.70 -8.08 -34.16
N THR A 26 -42.44 -7.64 -34.06
CA THR A 26 -41.80 -6.92 -35.17
C THR A 26 -40.32 -7.27 -35.37
N SER A 27 -40.02 -8.52 -35.74
CA SER A 27 -38.71 -8.87 -36.31
C SER A 27 -38.89 -9.62 -37.64
N PRO A 28 -38.25 -9.15 -38.74
CA PRO A 28 -38.41 -9.72 -40.07
C PRO A 28 -37.63 -11.03 -40.29
N PHE A 29 -37.01 -11.61 -39.25
CA PHE A 29 -36.10 -12.76 -39.37
C PHE A 29 -36.71 -14.14 -39.04
N LYS A 30 -38.04 -14.28 -39.11
CA LYS A 30 -38.72 -15.57 -38.81
C LYS A 30 -38.33 -16.73 -39.73
N HIS A 31 -37.81 -16.45 -40.93
CA HIS A 31 -37.45 -17.48 -41.90
C HIS A 31 -36.04 -18.05 -41.76
N LEU A 32 -35.15 -17.46 -40.93
CA LEU A 32 -33.77 -17.95 -40.80
C LEU A 32 -33.61 -19.09 -39.76
N LEU A 33 -34.57 -19.26 -38.84
CA LEU A 33 -34.48 -20.26 -37.77
C LEU A 33 -35.03 -21.64 -38.17
N SER A 34 -35.70 -21.78 -39.33
CA SER A 34 -36.20 -23.07 -39.80
C SER A 34 -35.16 -23.92 -40.54
N TRP A 35 -33.93 -23.42 -40.73
CA TRP A 35 -32.86 -24.11 -41.46
C TRP A 35 -31.83 -24.83 -40.55
N ILE A 36 -31.81 -24.59 -39.23
CA ILE A 36 -30.69 -25.02 -38.38
C ILE A 36 -30.93 -26.35 -37.62
N ALA A 37 -32.16 -26.89 -37.52
CA ALA A 37 -32.34 -28.21 -36.86
C ALA A 37 -33.69 -28.89 -37.15
N PRO A 38 -33.74 -29.94 -37.99
CA PRO A 38 -34.91 -30.83 -38.07
C PRO A 38 -34.85 -31.83 -36.90
N GLY A 39 -35.84 -31.80 -35.99
CA GLY A 39 -36.04 -32.89 -35.01
C GLY A 39 -36.32 -32.51 -33.54
N TRP A 40 -36.57 -31.24 -33.22
CA TRP A 40 -36.70 -30.80 -31.82
C TRP A 40 -38.17 -30.55 -31.47
N GLY A 41 -38.77 -31.46 -30.70
CA GLY A 41 -40.17 -31.35 -30.25
C GLY A 41 -40.41 -30.14 -29.34
N LEU A 42 -41.54 -29.47 -29.55
CA LEU A 42 -42.07 -28.39 -28.71
C LEU A 42 -42.92 -28.98 -27.58
N CYS A 43 -42.81 -28.43 -26.37
CA CYS A 43 -43.63 -28.86 -25.24
C CYS A 43 -45.11 -28.51 -25.51
N PRO A 44 -46.05 -29.48 -25.52
CA PRO A 44 -47.45 -29.23 -25.90
C PRO A 44 -48.21 -28.33 -24.92
N ASN A 45 -47.66 -28.04 -23.74
CA ASN A 45 -48.32 -27.21 -22.73
C ASN A 45 -47.87 -25.73 -22.73
N CYS A 46 -46.74 -25.40 -23.36
CA CYS A 46 -46.22 -24.02 -23.37
C CYS A 46 -45.52 -23.58 -24.67
N GLY A 47 -45.28 -24.47 -25.63
CA GLY A 47 -44.71 -24.11 -26.94
C GLY A 47 -43.21 -23.77 -26.94
N TRP A 48 -42.46 -24.13 -25.89
CA TRP A 48 -41.00 -23.98 -25.83
C TRP A 48 -40.28 -25.30 -26.15
N SER A 49 -39.01 -25.25 -26.56
CA SER A 49 -38.23 -26.48 -26.77
C SER A 49 -38.12 -27.31 -25.48
N ILE A 50 -38.26 -28.64 -25.59
CA ILE A 50 -38.27 -29.55 -24.43
C ILE A 50 -37.00 -29.40 -23.57
N ARG A 51 -35.84 -29.11 -24.19
CA ARG A 51 -34.58 -28.84 -23.47
C ARG A 51 -34.63 -27.53 -22.68
N LEU A 52 -35.20 -26.45 -23.21
CA LEU A 52 -35.36 -25.21 -22.42
C LEU A 52 -36.37 -25.40 -21.27
N CYS A 53 -37.41 -26.21 -21.47
CA CYS A 53 -38.40 -26.51 -20.43
C CYS A 53 -37.78 -27.32 -19.26
N CYS A 54 -36.91 -28.29 -19.56
CA CYS A 54 -36.15 -29.05 -18.55
C CYS A 54 -35.08 -28.19 -17.84
N VAL A 55 -34.38 -27.30 -18.54
CA VAL A 55 -33.36 -26.40 -17.95
C VAL A 55 -34.00 -25.32 -17.07
N MET A 56 -35.19 -24.83 -17.43
CA MET A 56 -35.95 -23.92 -16.58
C MET A 56 -36.53 -24.63 -15.34
N ARG A 57 -36.92 -25.91 -15.46
CA ARG A 57 -37.32 -26.76 -14.32
C ARG A 57 -36.16 -27.07 -13.37
N SER A 58 -34.94 -27.26 -13.87
CA SER A 58 -33.76 -27.51 -13.03
C SER A 58 -33.25 -26.25 -12.32
N LYS A 59 -33.41 -25.05 -12.91
CA LYS A 59 -33.11 -23.78 -12.23
C LYS A 59 -34.17 -23.36 -11.20
N ALA A 60 -35.43 -23.77 -11.36
CA ALA A 60 -36.52 -23.50 -10.42
C ALA A 60 -36.53 -24.42 -9.17
N ALA A 61 -35.65 -25.43 -9.13
CA ALA A 61 -35.58 -26.44 -8.07
C ALA A 61 -34.39 -26.26 -7.11
N ARG A 62 -33.98 -25.03 -6.79
CA ARG A 62 -33.34 -24.80 -5.48
C ARG A 62 -34.45 -24.98 -4.45
N SER A 63 -34.41 -26.07 -3.67
CA SER A 63 -35.52 -26.40 -2.77
C SER A 63 -35.70 -25.29 -1.73
N ALA A 64 -36.93 -25.08 -1.24
CA ALA A 64 -37.16 -24.13 -0.13
C ALA A 64 -36.30 -24.46 1.11
N GLY A 65 -35.90 -25.73 1.27
CA GLY A 65 -34.94 -26.20 2.27
C GLY A 65 -33.53 -25.66 2.05
N ASP A 66 -33.03 -25.67 0.81
CA ASP A 66 -31.71 -25.13 0.47
C ASP A 66 -31.64 -23.61 0.69
N VAL A 67 -32.70 -22.89 0.32
CA VAL A 67 -32.80 -21.44 0.55
C VAL A 67 -32.82 -21.13 2.05
N LYS A 68 -33.54 -21.91 2.86
CA LYS A 68 -33.57 -21.76 4.33
C LYS A 68 -32.19 -22.08 4.94
N ARG A 69 -31.52 -23.13 4.46
CA ARG A 69 -30.19 -23.52 4.90
C ARG A 69 -29.16 -22.45 4.59
N GLU A 70 -29.18 -21.88 3.38
CA GLU A 70 -28.27 -20.81 2.98
C GLU A 70 -28.51 -19.53 3.78
N ARG A 71 -29.79 -19.15 3.99
CA ARG A 71 -30.13 -18.01 4.85
C ARG A 71 -29.63 -18.19 6.28
N THR A 72 -29.80 -19.38 6.84
CA THR A 72 -29.31 -19.72 8.19
C THR A 72 -27.79 -19.63 8.27
N ARG A 73 -27.09 -20.16 7.25
CA ARG A 73 -25.64 -20.08 7.13
C ARG A 73 -25.16 -18.63 7.07
N ALA A 74 -25.82 -17.78 6.29
CA ALA A 74 -25.47 -16.36 6.15
C ALA A 74 -25.62 -15.58 7.47
N VAL A 75 -26.71 -15.81 8.21
CA VAL A 75 -26.94 -15.13 9.50
C VAL A 75 -25.90 -15.59 10.55
N LEU A 76 -25.57 -16.89 10.60
CA LEU A 76 -24.51 -17.40 11.46
C LEU A 76 -23.15 -16.77 11.16
N LEU A 77 -22.77 -16.65 9.87
CA LEU A 77 -21.51 -16.00 9.49
C LEU A 77 -21.48 -14.51 9.84
N SER A 78 -22.61 -13.82 9.67
CA SER A 78 -22.72 -12.39 10.03
C SER A 78 -22.56 -12.20 11.55
N ALA A 79 -23.25 -13.00 12.35
CA ALA A 79 -23.16 -12.97 13.81
C ALA A 79 -21.73 -13.33 14.29
N ALA A 80 -21.12 -14.36 13.71
CA ALA A 80 -19.76 -14.77 14.02
C ALA A 80 -18.76 -13.65 13.74
N ARG A 81 -18.83 -13.03 12.57
CA ARG A 81 -17.97 -11.91 12.21
C ARG A 81 -18.09 -10.74 13.19
N ALA A 82 -19.31 -10.39 13.59
CA ALA A 82 -19.55 -9.33 14.56
C ALA A 82 -18.91 -9.65 15.91
N LEU A 83 -19.19 -10.83 16.46
CA LEU A 83 -18.66 -11.24 17.76
C LEU A 83 -17.13 -11.39 17.78
N PHE A 84 -16.54 -11.99 16.74
CA PHE A 84 -15.08 -12.08 16.64
C PHE A 84 -14.41 -10.70 16.54
N THR A 85 -15.06 -9.72 15.89
CA THR A 85 -14.54 -8.35 15.81
C THR A 85 -14.68 -7.60 17.13
N GLU A 86 -15.79 -7.80 17.85
CA GLU A 86 -16.09 -7.09 19.11
C GLU A 86 -15.31 -7.66 20.29
N ARG A 87 -15.32 -8.99 20.43
CA ARG A 87 -14.86 -9.71 21.63
C ARG A 87 -13.56 -10.50 21.43
N GLY A 88 -13.14 -10.70 20.18
CA GLY A 88 -11.97 -11.50 19.83
C GLY A 88 -12.20 -13.01 19.91
N TRP A 89 -11.13 -13.78 19.72
CA TRP A 89 -11.17 -15.24 19.65
C TRP A 89 -11.66 -15.86 20.96
N TYR A 90 -10.90 -15.76 22.04
CA TYR A 90 -11.15 -16.56 23.26
C TYR A 90 -12.49 -16.29 23.95
N ARG A 91 -13.03 -15.06 23.83
CA ARG A 91 -14.29 -14.65 24.46
C ARG A 91 -15.55 -14.97 23.64
N THR A 92 -15.40 -15.52 22.43
CA THR A 92 -16.53 -15.86 21.55
C THR A 92 -16.73 -17.37 21.51
N ARG A 93 -17.93 -17.87 21.81
CA ARG A 93 -18.32 -19.28 21.68
C ARG A 93 -19.31 -19.50 20.54
N ILE A 94 -19.46 -20.73 20.04
CA ILE A 94 -20.43 -21.04 18.98
C ILE A 94 -21.87 -20.81 19.49
N GLU A 95 -22.12 -21.04 20.76
CA GLU A 95 -23.38 -20.81 21.43
C GLU A 95 -23.76 -19.31 21.44
N ASP A 96 -22.78 -18.42 21.63
CA ASP A 96 -22.99 -16.97 21.56
C ASP A 96 -23.37 -16.54 20.13
N VAL A 97 -22.71 -17.14 19.12
CA VAL A 97 -23.01 -16.93 17.70
C VAL A 97 -24.42 -17.41 17.37
N ALA A 98 -24.81 -18.61 17.84
CA ALA A 98 -26.13 -19.18 17.61
C ALA A 98 -27.23 -18.28 18.21
N THR A 99 -27.02 -17.84 19.46
CA THR A 99 -27.92 -16.93 20.17
C THR A 99 -28.09 -15.61 19.42
N THR A 100 -26.98 -15.00 18.99
CA THR A 100 -26.97 -13.74 18.22
C THR A 100 -27.62 -13.91 16.84
N ALA A 101 -27.48 -15.08 16.23
CA ALA A 101 -28.09 -15.42 14.94
C ALA A 101 -29.58 -15.83 15.05
N GLY A 102 -30.14 -15.94 16.26
CA GLY A 102 -31.52 -16.36 16.49
C GLY A 102 -31.79 -17.83 16.13
N VAL A 103 -30.79 -18.71 16.29
CA VAL A 103 -30.90 -20.15 16.01
C VAL A 103 -30.41 -20.99 17.18
N SER A 104 -30.81 -22.27 17.22
CA SER A 104 -30.33 -23.18 18.27
C SER A 104 -28.84 -23.51 18.11
N ALA A 105 -28.15 -23.80 19.21
CA ALA A 105 -26.75 -24.25 19.18
C ALA A 105 -26.58 -25.52 18.32
N ALA A 106 -27.50 -26.48 18.40
CA ALA A 106 -27.50 -27.68 17.57
C ALA A 106 -27.57 -27.33 16.07
N THR A 107 -28.38 -26.33 15.70
CA THR A 107 -28.42 -25.81 14.32
C THR A 107 -27.08 -25.22 13.91
N ALA A 108 -26.42 -24.43 14.76
CA ALA A 108 -25.10 -23.88 14.47
C ALA A 108 -24.04 -24.97 14.26
N TYR A 109 -23.98 -25.98 15.14
CA TYR A 109 -23.07 -27.13 15.02
C TYR A 109 -23.36 -28.03 13.81
N ASN A 110 -24.60 -28.06 13.32
CA ASN A 110 -24.93 -28.73 12.06
C ASN A 110 -24.32 -28.02 10.84
N HIS A 111 -24.16 -26.71 10.89
CA HIS A 111 -23.56 -25.91 9.82
C HIS A 111 -22.03 -25.81 9.94
N PHE A 112 -21.51 -25.65 11.15
CA PHE A 112 -20.09 -25.46 11.42
C PHE A 112 -19.67 -26.37 12.58
N LYS A 113 -18.89 -27.40 12.28
CA LYS A 113 -18.52 -28.45 13.25
C LYS A 113 -17.61 -27.94 14.36
N SER A 114 -16.86 -26.87 14.12
CA SER A 114 -15.97 -26.27 15.10
C SER A 114 -15.89 -24.76 14.93
N LYS A 115 -15.39 -24.09 15.97
CA LYS A 115 -15.20 -22.65 15.99
C LYS A 115 -14.12 -22.22 14.99
N GLN A 116 -13.11 -23.07 14.79
CA GLN A 116 -12.03 -22.89 13.80
C GLN A 116 -12.59 -22.92 12.38
N ILE A 117 -13.47 -23.88 12.07
CA ILE A 117 -14.13 -23.98 10.76
C ILE A 117 -15.01 -22.74 10.53
N LEU A 118 -15.78 -22.33 11.54
CA LEU A 118 -16.59 -21.11 11.48
C LEU A 118 -15.71 -19.87 11.16
N MET A 119 -14.58 -19.71 11.86
CA MET A 119 -13.63 -18.63 11.58
C MET A 119 -13.07 -18.68 10.15
N GLY A 120 -12.70 -19.88 9.68
CA GLY A 120 -12.23 -20.06 8.30
C GLY A 120 -13.25 -19.57 7.27
N PHE A 121 -14.53 -19.89 7.46
CA PHE A 121 -15.60 -19.40 6.57
C PHE A 121 -15.91 -17.90 6.75
N VAL A 122 -15.68 -17.32 7.93
CA VAL A 122 -15.80 -15.87 8.15
C VAL A 122 -14.69 -15.12 7.42
N TYR A 123 -13.46 -15.64 7.44
CA TYR A 123 -12.29 -14.97 6.89
C TYR A 123 -12.09 -15.24 5.39
N ARG A 124 -12.50 -16.41 4.89
CA ARG A 124 -12.36 -16.82 3.48
C ARG A 124 -12.80 -15.75 2.46
N PRO A 125 -13.95 -15.06 2.62
CA PRO A 125 -14.36 -14.01 1.68
C PRO A 125 -13.39 -12.82 1.63
N LEU A 126 -12.68 -12.53 2.73
CA LEU A 126 -11.73 -11.42 2.81
C LEU A 126 -10.46 -11.70 2.01
N VAL A 127 -9.99 -12.95 2.05
CA VAL A 127 -8.81 -13.37 1.27
C VAL A 127 -9.14 -13.65 -0.20
N GLY A 128 -10.43 -13.75 -0.57
CA GLY A 128 -10.84 -13.95 -1.96
C GLY A 128 -10.39 -12.84 -2.89
N GLN A 129 -10.30 -11.60 -2.40
CA GLN A 129 -9.74 -10.47 -3.17
C GLN A 129 -8.23 -10.64 -3.40
N LEU A 130 -7.49 -11.04 -2.37
CA LEU A 130 -6.06 -11.33 -2.47
C LEU A 130 -5.80 -12.49 -3.45
N SER A 131 -6.58 -13.57 -3.35
CA SER A 131 -6.45 -14.71 -4.26
C SER A 131 -6.67 -14.31 -5.71
N LYS A 132 -7.67 -13.46 -5.98
CA LYS A 132 -7.94 -12.95 -7.33
C LYS A 132 -6.80 -12.06 -7.85
N SER A 133 -6.20 -11.22 -6.99
CA SER A 133 -5.03 -10.40 -7.35
C SER A 133 -3.85 -11.29 -7.77
N VAL A 134 -3.60 -12.36 -7.01
CA VAL A 134 -2.54 -13.34 -7.32
C VAL A 134 -2.82 -14.07 -8.64
N GLU A 135 -4.06 -14.51 -8.87
CA GLU A 135 -4.43 -15.17 -10.13
C GLU A 135 -4.24 -14.26 -11.34
N LEU A 136 -4.57 -12.96 -11.23
CA LEU A 136 -4.31 -11.98 -12.28
C LEU A 136 -2.82 -11.77 -12.51
N ALA A 137 -2.04 -11.61 -11.44
CA ALA A 137 -0.59 -11.42 -11.54
C ALA A 137 0.14 -12.61 -12.17
N LEU A 138 -0.38 -13.84 -11.97
CA LEU A 138 0.16 -15.05 -12.60
C LEU A 138 -0.27 -15.23 -14.07
N GLY A 139 -1.32 -14.53 -14.50
CA GLY A 139 -1.85 -14.60 -15.87
C GLY A 139 -1.33 -13.50 -16.82
N ASP A 140 -0.84 -12.39 -16.25
CA ASP A 140 -0.26 -11.27 -16.99
C ASP A 140 1.28 -11.36 -17.04
N GLU A 141 1.94 -10.65 -17.95
CA GLU A 141 3.41 -10.43 -17.94
C GLU A 141 3.81 -9.40 -16.85
N SER A 142 3.29 -9.57 -15.63
CA SER A 142 3.68 -8.75 -14.48
C SER A 142 5.06 -9.15 -13.98
N ASP A 143 5.85 -8.17 -13.49
CA ASP A 143 7.10 -8.47 -12.78
C ASP A 143 6.77 -9.34 -11.53
N PRO A 144 7.39 -10.52 -11.36
CA PRO A 144 7.21 -11.35 -10.18
C PRO A 144 7.50 -10.63 -8.86
N VAL A 145 8.45 -9.70 -8.83
CA VAL A 145 8.80 -8.92 -7.63
C VAL A 145 7.64 -7.99 -7.25
N ASP A 146 7.06 -7.30 -8.22
CA ASP A 146 5.90 -6.42 -8.02
C ASP A 146 4.67 -7.19 -7.58
N ALA A 147 4.47 -8.39 -8.12
CA ALA A 147 3.39 -9.26 -7.70
C ALA A 147 3.54 -9.68 -6.22
N ILE A 148 4.77 -10.01 -5.80
CA ILE A 148 5.09 -10.34 -4.40
C ILE A 148 4.90 -9.13 -3.49
N LEU A 149 5.40 -7.95 -3.88
CA LEU A 149 5.25 -6.71 -3.11
C LEU A 149 3.77 -6.34 -2.91
N ARG A 150 2.97 -6.38 -3.99
CA ARG A 150 1.53 -6.14 -3.91
C ARG A 150 0.84 -7.15 -3.00
N HIS A 151 1.22 -8.42 -3.07
CA HIS A 151 0.67 -9.45 -2.19
C HIS A 151 0.97 -9.18 -0.70
N PHE A 152 2.22 -8.82 -0.38
CA PHE A 152 2.59 -8.43 0.98
C PHE A 152 1.80 -7.21 1.46
N HIS A 153 1.73 -6.17 0.64
CA HIS A 153 0.97 -4.96 0.96
C HIS A 153 -0.50 -5.26 1.22
N ASP A 154 -1.17 -6.00 0.34
CA ASP A 154 -2.59 -6.31 0.47
C ASP A 154 -2.88 -7.18 1.70
N LEU A 155 -1.99 -8.11 2.03
CA LEU A 155 -2.09 -8.93 3.24
C LEU A 155 -1.87 -8.09 4.51
N ALA A 156 -0.87 -7.22 4.53
CA ALA A 156 -0.59 -6.34 5.66
C ALA A 156 -1.75 -5.34 5.87
N ALA A 157 -2.26 -4.75 4.79
CA ALA A 157 -3.40 -3.84 4.83
C ALA A 157 -4.68 -4.54 5.32
N LEU A 158 -4.94 -5.78 4.87
CA LEU A 158 -6.05 -6.58 5.36
C LEU A 158 -5.88 -6.88 6.86
N ALA A 159 -4.69 -7.33 7.27
CA ALA A 159 -4.37 -7.65 8.65
C ALA A 159 -4.59 -6.46 9.57
N ARG A 160 -4.10 -5.26 9.20
CA ARG A 160 -4.27 -4.03 9.99
C ARG A 160 -5.72 -3.56 10.01
N ARG A 161 -6.37 -3.46 8.85
CA ARG A 161 -7.76 -2.97 8.75
C ARG A 161 -8.75 -3.87 9.49
N ARG A 162 -8.46 -5.17 9.58
CA ARG A 162 -9.30 -6.17 10.26
C ARG A 162 -8.58 -6.80 11.45
N GLN A 163 -7.72 -6.04 12.13
CA GLN A 163 -6.82 -6.50 13.20
C GLN A 163 -7.42 -7.57 14.11
N ARG A 164 -8.48 -7.26 14.86
CA ARG A 164 -9.09 -8.23 15.80
C ARG A 164 -9.59 -9.52 15.14
N LEU A 165 -10.06 -9.43 13.90
CA LEU A 165 -10.53 -10.59 13.16
C LEU A 165 -9.35 -11.42 12.64
N THR A 166 -8.26 -10.77 12.22
CA THR A 166 -7.02 -11.41 11.80
C THR A 166 -6.29 -12.07 12.98
N GLU A 167 -6.20 -11.40 14.13
CA GLU A 167 -5.74 -11.99 15.40
C GLU A 167 -6.54 -13.26 15.72
N SER A 168 -7.85 -13.20 15.52
CA SER A 168 -8.71 -14.35 15.79
C SER A 168 -8.52 -15.50 14.81
N LEU A 169 -8.17 -15.22 13.55
CA LEU A 169 -7.76 -16.23 12.57
C LEU A 169 -6.44 -16.88 12.97
N VAL A 170 -5.42 -16.07 13.31
CA VAL A 170 -4.09 -16.56 13.71
C VAL A 170 -4.21 -17.44 14.96
N ALA A 171 -4.99 -17.01 15.95
CA ALA A 171 -5.27 -17.82 17.13
C ALA A 171 -5.98 -19.14 16.78
N ALA A 172 -6.96 -19.12 15.87
CA ALA A 172 -7.64 -20.33 15.41
C ALA A 172 -6.69 -21.31 14.70
N MET A 173 -5.77 -20.81 13.86
CA MET A 173 -4.76 -21.62 13.18
C MET A 173 -3.76 -22.23 14.15
N ASN A 174 -3.27 -21.45 15.13
CA ASN A 174 -2.33 -21.92 16.15
C ASN A 174 -2.98 -22.98 17.05
N GLU A 175 -4.22 -22.74 17.49
CA GLU A 175 -4.97 -23.72 18.29
C GLU A 175 -5.23 -25.01 17.51
N GLN A 176 -5.52 -24.91 16.21
CA GLN A 176 -5.68 -26.07 15.33
C GLN A 176 -4.38 -26.90 15.25
N THR A 177 -3.23 -26.22 15.13
CA THR A 177 -1.90 -26.85 15.13
C THR A 177 -1.57 -27.53 16.47
N ILE A 178 -1.90 -26.90 17.60
CA ILE A 178 -1.71 -27.51 18.93
C ILE A 178 -2.54 -28.79 19.07
N ARG A 179 -3.80 -28.76 18.59
CA ARG A 179 -4.74 -29.89 18.77
C ARG A 179 -4.47 -31.07 17.82
N HIS A 180 -4.07 -30.80 16.58
CA HIS A 180 -4.01 -31.82 15.53
C HIS A 180 -2.59 -32.01 14.95
N GLY A 181 -1.60 -31.27 15.45
CA GLY A 181 -0.23 -31.32 14.98
C GLY A 181 -0.06 -30.67 13.60
N ARG A 182 0.93 -31.18 12.84
CA ARG A 182 1.28 -30.66 11.51
C ARG A 182 0.09 -30.74 10.54
N VAL A 183 0.05 -29.79 9.61
CA VAL A 183 -0.94 -29.78 8.52
C VAL A 183 -0.74 -31.03 7.66
N SER A 184 -1.82 -31.73 7.34
CA SER A 184 -1.80 -32.87 6.42
C SER A 184 -1.54 -32.38 4.99
N ALA A 185 -0.92 -33.23 4.16
CA ALA A 185 -0.77 -32.91 2.73
C ALA A 185 -2.12 -32.93 1.98
N GLU A 186 -3.09 -33.70 2.49
CA GLU A 186 -4.42 -33.83 1.88
C GLU A 186 -5.34 -32.65 2.22
N PRO A 187 -5.99 -32.00 1.23
CA PRO A 187 -6.95 -30.93 1.48
C PRO A 187 -8.08 -31.38 2.41
N ASN A 188 -8.27 -30.64 3.51
CA ASN A 188 -9.33 -30.93 4.47
C ASN A 188 -10.18 -29.68 4.74
N GLU A 189 -11.43 -29.69 4.27
CA GLU A 189 -12.38 -28.59 4.50
C GLU A 189 -12.81 -28.43 5.97
N ALA A 190 -12.46 -29.39 6.83
CA ALA A 190 -12.63 -29.29 8.27
C ALA A 190 -11.41 -28.67 9.00
N ASP A 191 -10.39 -28.22 8.27
CA ASP A 191 -9.22 -27.55 8.84
C ASP A 191 -9.14 -26.08 8.40
N VAL A 192 -9.12 -25.17 9.36
CA VAL A 192 -9.03 -23.72 9.11
C VAL A 192 -7.80 -23.34 8.28
N ARG A 193 -6.69 -24.09 8.43
CA ARG A 193 -5.42 -23.86 7.73
C ARG A 193 -5.50 -24.20 6.24
N HIS A 194 -6.38 -25.14 5.86
CA HIS A 194 -6.72 -25.42 4.45
C HIS A 194 -7.83 -24.50 3.94
N LEU A 195 -8.73 -24.03 4.82
CA LEU A 195 -9.81 -23.12 4.43
C LEU A 195 -9.29 -21.73 4.02
N VAL A 196 -8.20 -21.27 4.65
CA VAL A 196 -7.58 -19.96 4.47
C VAL A 196 -6.04 -20.11 4.32
N PRO A 197 -5.55 -20.60 3.17
CA PRO A 197 -4.14 -20.96 3.01
C PRO A 197 -3.29 -19.75 2.61
N LEU A 198 -3.10 -18.80 3.54
CA LEU A 198 -2.45 -17.50 3.26
C LEU A 198 -1.09 -17.64 2.56
N TYR A 199 -0.23 -18.52 3.07
CA TYR A 199 1.11 -18.72 2.52
C TYR A 199 1.13 -19.37 1.14
N THR A 200 0.08 -20.10 0.75
CA THR A 200 0.05 -20.76 -0.57
C THR A 200 -0.09 -19.76 -1.72
N MET A 201 -0.69 -18.59 -1.45
CA MET A 201 -0.77 -17.50 -2.43
C MET A 201 0.62 -16.96 -2.73
N LEU A 202 1.40 -16.65 -1.69
CA LEU A 202 2.79 -16.23 -1.83
C LEU A 202 3.66 -17.33 -2.47
N ALA A 203 3.46 -18.59 -2.08
CA ALA A 203 4.21 -19.70 -2.66
C ALA A 203 4.05 -19.77 -4.19
N LYS A 204 2.84 -19.57 -4.72
CA LYS A 204 2.59 -19.52 -6.17
C LYS A 204 3.34 -18.38 -6.85
N LEU A 205 3.39 -17.21 -6.22
CA LEU A 205 4.14 -16.05 -6.74
C LEU A 205 5.65 -16.30 -6.72
N MET A 206 6.16 -16.90 -5.64
CA MET A 206 7.56 -17.27 -5.54
C MET A 206 7.94 -18.34 -6.56
N GLU A 207 7.10 -19.36 -6.79
CA GLU A 207 7.29 -20.35 -7.85
C GLU A 207 7.31 -19.71 -9.25
N HIS A 208 6.48 -18.70 -9.48
CA HIS A 208 6.50 -17.92 -10.72
C HIS A 208 7.80 -17.12 -10.85
N GLY A 209 8.23 -16.42 -9.79
CA GLY A 209 9.51 -15.71 -9.77
C GLY A 209 10.73 -16.62 -10.00
N GLN A 210 10.67 -17.87 -9.53
CA GLN A 210 11.69 -18.88 -9.84
C GLN A 210 11.67 -19.30 -11.31
N LYS A 211 10.49 -19.52 -11.90
CA LYS A 211 10.35 -19.83 -13.33
C LYS A 211 10.85 -18.70 -14.22
N CYS A 212 10.66 -17.45 -13.79
CA CYS A 212 11.15 -16.25 -14.47
C CYS A 212 12.65 -15.99 -14.24
N GLY A 213 13.32 -16.76 -13.37
CA GLY A 213 14.75 -16.62 -13.09
C GLY A 213 15.10 -15.44 -12.15
N VAL A 214 14.11 -14.78 -11.56
CA VAL A 214 14.31 -13.66 -10.63
C VAL A 214 14.65 -14.16 -9.22
N LEU A 215 14.02 -15.27 -8.81
CA LEU A 215 14.29 -15.95 -7.55
C LEU A 215 15.09 -17.24 -7.77
N ARG A 216 16.05 -17.53 -6.90
CA ARG A 216 16.79 -18.79 -6.89
C ARG A 216 15.88 -19.96 -6.55
N SER A 217 16.16 -21.10 -7.16
CA SER A 217 15.62 -22.39 -6.72
C SER A 217 16.21 -22.74 -5.36
N GLY A 218 15.37 -22.82 -4.33
CA GLY A 218 15.74 -23.16 -2.95
C GLY A 218 15.09 -24.45 -2.45
N PRO A 219 15.43 -24.93 -1.24
CA PRO A 219 15.04 -26.26 -0.76
C PRO A 219 13.54 -26.44 -0.49
N SER A 220 12.78 -25.37 -0.18
CA SER A 220 11.30 -25.41 -0.12
C SER A 220 10.65 -24.02 -0.23
N VAL A 221 10.00 -23.74 -1.37
CA VAL A 221 9.24 -22.49 -1.59
C VAL A 221 8.10 -22.35 -0.59
N ILE A 222 7.43 -23.46 -0.27
CA ILE A 222 6.34 -23.50 0.70
C ILE A 222 6.83 -23.04 2.08
N ALA A 223 8.02 -23.50 2.52
CA ALA A 223 8.59 -23.10 3.80
C ALA A 223 8.96 -21.61 3.81
N GLY A 224 9.56 -21.11 2.72
CA GLY A 224 9.89 -19.68 2.58
C GLY A 224 8.64 -18.80 2.60
N ALA A 225 7.60 -19.19 1.85
CA ALA A 225 6.34 -18.46 1.82
C ALA A 225 5.63 -18.47 3.17
N ALA A 226 5.63 -19.61 3.88
CA ALA A 226 5.06 -19.71 5.22
C ALA A 226 5.79 -18.79 6.21
N PHE A 227 7.13 -18.81 6.21
CA PHE A 227 7.93 -17.92 7.04
C PHE A 227 7.61 -16.44 6.80
N CYS A 228 7.64 -15.99 5.54
CA CYS A 228 7.37 -14.58 5.21
C CYS A 228 5.93 -14.18 5.57
N THR A 229 4.97 -15.07 5.36
CA THR A 229 3.56 -14.83 5.70
C THR A 229 3.38 -14.67 7.22
N ASP A 230 4.00 -15.55 8.01
CA ASP A 230 3.90 -15.50 9.47
C ASP A 230 4.61 -14.27 10.04
N ALA A 231 5.81 -13.95 9.54
CA ALA A 231 6.55 -12.76 9.93
C ALA A 231 5.77 -11.48 9.60
N LEU A 232 5.17 -11.39 8.41
CA LEU A 232 4.34 -10.26 8.00
C LEU A 232 3.12 -10.10 8.91
N LEU A 233 2.39 -11.18 9.18
CA LEU A 233 1.23 -11.13 10.07
C LEU A 233 1.64 -10.72 11.48
N HIS A 234 2.77 -11.21 11.98
CA HIS A 234 3.28 -10.82 13.28
C HIS A 234 3.58 -9.32 13.34
N GLN A 235 4.30 -8.80 12.34
CA GLN A 235 4.67 -7.39 12.24
C GLN A 235 3.44 -6.49 12.10
N ALA A 236 2.54 -6.84 11.17
CA ALA A 236 1.32 -6.07 10.90
C ALA A 236 0.36 -5.99 12.10
N LEU A 237 0.33 -7.03 12.96
CA LEU A 237 -0.56 -7.07 14.13
C LEU A 237 0.05 -6.43 15.38
N ASN A 238 1.38 -6.50 15.55
CA ASN A 238 2.04 -6.09 16.79
C ASN A 238 2.79 -4.76 16.72
N LEU A 239 3.19 -4.29 15.53
CA LEU A 239 3.85 -2.99 15.36
C LEU A 239 2.83 -1.93 14.94
N HIS A 240 2.40 -1.12 15.91
CA HIS A 240 1.30 -0.16 15.70
C HIS A 240 1.69 1.04 14.82
N GLU A 241 2.95 1.45 14.81
CA GLU A 241 3.41 2.67 14.12
C GLU A 241 3.78 2.46 12.65
N GLU A 242 3.99 1.20 12.23
CA GLU A 242 4.46 0.88 10.88
C GLU A 242 3.30 0.79 9.88
N SER A 243 3.46 1.37 8.68
CA SER A 243 2.42 1.29 7.65
C SER A 243 2.38 -0.08 6.98
N ALA A 244 1.26 -0.45 6.35
CA ALA A 244 1.16 -1.69 5.58
C ALA A 244 2.17 -1.72 4.40
N HIS A 245 2.54 -0.54 3.90
CA HIS A 245 3.54 -0.39 2.86
C HIS A 245 4.94 -0.66 3.38
N ASP A 246 5.31 -0.09 4.52
CA ASP A 246 6.62 -0.32 5.15
C ASP A 246 6.80 -1.78 5.53
N THR A 247 5.77 -2.41 6.12
CA THR A 247 5.78 -3.86 6.41
C THR A 247 5.98 -4.69 5.14
N ALA A 248 5.38 -4.28 4.02
CA ALA A 248 5.50 -4.99 2.75
C ALA A 248 6.89 -4.84 2.12
N LEU A 249 7.48 -3.64 2.18
CA LEU A 249 8.84 -3.39 1.73
C LEU A 249 9.85 -4.17 2.56
N ASN A 250 9.71 -4.13 3.89
CA ASN A 250 10.56 -4.88 4.80
C ASN A 250 10.49 -6.39 4.53
N MET A 251 9.28 -6.92 4.30
CA MET A 251 9.11 -8.34 3.98
C MET A 251 9.67 -8.70 2.60
N LEU A 252 9.55 -7.80 1.62
CA LEU A 252 10.15 -7.98 0.30
C LEU A 252 11.67 -8.01 0.39
N ASP A 253 12.28 -7.09 1.14
CA ASP A 253 13.73 -7.03 1.31
C ASP A 253 14.27 -8.29 2.00
N GLN A 254 13.59 -8.78 3.04
CA GLN A 254 13.91 -10.05 3.69
C GLN A 254 13.78 -11.26 2.74
N LEU A 255 12.75 -11.28 1.90
CA LEU A 255 12.58 -12.34 0.91
C LEU A 255 13.69 -12.28 -0.14
N LEU A 256 13.97 -11.11 -0.72
CA LEU A 256 14.96 -10.96 -1.79
C LEU A 256 16.38 -11.20 -1.31
N SER A 257 16.77 -10.70 -0.13
CA SER A 257 18.07 -10.98 0.49
C SER A 257 18.32 -12.49 0.67
N THR A 258 17.25 -13.26 0.86
CA THR A 258 17.33 -14.72 1.06
C THR A 258 17.12 -15.52 -0.23
N TRP A 259 16.39 -15.00 -1.22
CA TRP A 259 15.92 -15.78 -2.38
C TRP A 259 16.31 -15.21 -3.75
N ALA A 260 17.07 -14.12 -3.87
CA ALA A 260 17.51 -13.60 -5.16
C ALA A 260 18.45 -14.56 -5.92
N ALA A 261 18.30 -14.65 -7.25
CA ALA A 261 19.06 -15.57 -8.11
C ALA A 261 20.52 -15.15 -8.38
N ASN A 262 20.82 -13.86 -8.35
CA ASN A 262 22.16 -13.31 -8.59
C ASN A 262 22.63 -12.50 -7.37
N SER A 263 23.85 -12.78 -6.90
CA SER A 263 24.55 -11.95 -5.89
C SER A 263 24.87 -10.53 -6.40
N ASP A 264 24.83 -10.31 -7.72
CA ASP A 264 24.95 -9.00 -8.38
C ASP A 264 23.64 -8.20 -8.45
N ILE A 265 22.52 -8.73 -7.94
CA ILE A 265 21.34 -7.90 -7.70
C ILE A 265 21.66 -6.83 -6.64
N SER A 266 22.76 -6.94 -5.88
CA SER A 266 23.24 -5.86 -5.01
C SER A 266 23.71 -4.60 -5.78
N SER A 267 24.22 -4.74 -7.02
CA SER A 267 24.58 -3.60 -7.88
C SER A 267 23.42 -3.10 -8.75
N ASP A 268 22.45 -3.98 -9.04
CA ASP A 268 21.17 -3.62 -9.69
C ASP A 268 20.04 -3.30 -8.68
N ARG A 269 20.37 -3.19 -7.39
CA ARG A 269 19.48 -2.68 -6.32
C ARG A 269 18.87 -1.32 -6.71
N ALA A 270 19.65 -0.49 -7.40
CA ALA A 270 19.22 0.82 -7.89
C ALA A 270 18.35 0.76 -9.17
N SER A 271 18.34 -0.37 -9.89
CA SER A 271 17.60 -0.54 -11.15
C SER A 271 16.26 -1.25 -10.92
N ILE A 272 16.21 -2.22 -10.00
CA ILE A 272 15.00 -3.00 -9.67
C ILE A 272 14.12 -2.26 -8.64
N ALA A 273 14.70 -1.49 -7.71
CA ALA A 273 13.93 -0.52 -6.92
C ALA A 273 13.34 0.61 -7.79
N VAL A 274 13.97 0.89 -8.94
CA VAL A 274 13.47 1.88 -9.92
C VAL A 274 12.45 1.27 -10.91
N ALA A 275 12.46 -0.04 -11.13
CA ALA A 275 11.49 -0.73 -11.98
C ALA A 275 10.19 -1.10 -11.24
N SER A 276 10.27 -1.54 -9.98
CA SER A 276 9.11 -1.85 -9.12
C SER A 276 8.30 -0.63 -8.67
N ASP A 277 8.87 0.56 -8.88
CA ASP A 277 8.20 1.84 -8.63
C ASP A 277 7.18 2.21 -9.73
N ARG A 278 7.11 1.45 -10.83
CA ARG A 278 6.08 1.60 -11.87
C ARG A 278 4.96 0.55 -11.71
N LYS A 279 3.88 0.98 -11.04
CA LYS A 279 2.53 0.35 -10.93
C LYS A 279 2.18 -0.39 -9.63
N GLY A 280 2.58 0.14 -8.48
CA GLY A 280 1.85 -0.06 -7.22
C GLY A 280 0.66 0.91 -7.09
N GLN A 281 -0.55 0.40 -6.83
CA GLN A 281 -1.76 1.20 -6.58
C GLN A 281 -1.70 1.86 -5.19
N GLU A 282 -0.96 2.95 -5.08
CA GLU A 282 -0.92 3.82 -3.90
C GLU A 282 -2.18 4.69 -3.80
N ASP A 283 -2.70 4.85 -2.58
CA ASP A 283 -3.90 5.64 -2.33
C ASP A 283 -3.59 7.14 -2.18
N LEU A 284 -3.51 7.84 -3.31
CA LEU A 284 -3.33 9.28 -3.40
C LEU A 284 -4.44 10.07 -2.69
N SER A 285 -5.56 9.45 -2.31
CA SER A 285 -6.59 10.12 -1.51
C SER A 285 -6.16 10.42 -0.08
N LEU A 286 -5.00 9.93 0.37
CA LEU A 286 -4.41 10.30 1.65
C LEU A 286 -3.56 11.57 1.58
N VAL A 287 -3.16 11.98 0.37
CA VAL A 287 -2.24 13.10 0.12
C VAL A 287 -2.93 14.26 -0.60
N LEU A 288 -3.80 13.93 -1.55
CA LEU A 288 -4.55 14.91 -2.33
C LEU A 288 -5.79 15.33 -1.55
N HIS A 289 -5.94 16.62 -1.26
CA HIS A 289 -7.00 17.19 -0.44
C HIS A 289 -7.96 18.07 -1.24
N ARG A 290 -7.53 18.60 -2.39
CA ARG A 290 -8.25 19.61 -3.16
C ARG A 290 -8.97 19.07 -4.41
N LEU A 291 -8.96 17.76 -4.60
CA LEU A 291 -9.77 17.10 -5.63
C LEU A 291 -11.27 17.39 -5.46
N MET A 292 -11.93 17.72 -6.56
CA MET A 292 -13.37 17.99 -6.59
C MET A 292 -14.16 16.79 -6.06
N ARG A 293 -15.06 17.06 -5.11
CA ARG A 293 -15.87 16.05 -4.44
C ARG A 293 -17.11 15.74 -5.30
N ARG A 294 -17.17 14.55 -5.90
CA ARG A 294 -18.41 14.01 -6.51
C ARG A 294 -19.17 13.15 -5.52
N ASP A 295 -20.15 13.72 -4.83
CA ASP A 295 -21.32 13.15 -4.13
C ASP A 295 -21.17 11.88 -3.23
N ALA A 296 -19.98 11.31 -3.06
CA ALA A 296 -19.65 10.20 -2.16
C ALA A 296 -18.12 10.07 -1.95
N ASP A 297 -17.67 9.71 -0.73
CA ASP A 297 -16.23 9.56 -0.40
C ASP A 297 -15.51 8.52 -1.27
N GLY A 298 -16.22 7.50 -1.76
CA GLY A 298 -15.67 6.51 -2.71
C GLY A 298 -15.28 7.11 -4.06
N SER A 299 -15.97 8.16 -4.51
CA SER A 299 -15.70 8.84 -5.78
C SER A 299 -14.43 9.67 -5.73
N ARG A 300 -14.17 10.35 -4.61
CA ARG A 300 -12.92 11.12 -4.40
C ARG A 300 -11.70 10.20 -4.40
N ARG A 301 -11.81 9.04 -3.73
CA ARG A 301 -10.75 8.03 -3.72
C ARG A 301 -10.50 7.45 -5.11
N ALA A 302 -11.55 7.19 -5.88
CA ALA A 302 -11.42 6.76 -7.27
C ALA A 302 -10.73 7.83 -8.13
N LEU A 303 -11.10 9.09 -7.96
CA LEU A 303 -10.51 10.23 -8.69
C LEU A 303 -9.05 10.47 -8.32
N ALA A 304 -8.68 10.35 -7.04
CA ALA A 304 -7.31 10.49 -6.59
C ALA A 304 -6.40 9.43 -7.18
N ASN A 305 -6.88 8.19 -7.24
CA ASN A 305 -6.13 7.03 -7.72
C ASN A 305 -6.29 6.77 -9.22
N ASP A 306 -6.94 7.69 -9.92
CA ASP A 306 -7.05 7.64 -11.36
C ASP A 306 -5.68 7.89 -12.00
N SER A 307 -5.35 7.12 -13.03
CA SER A 307 -4.05 7.19 -13.69
C SER A 307 -3.76 8.57 -14.27
N LEU A 308 -4.79 9.26 -14.78
CA LEU A 308 -4.61 10.59 -15.37
C LEU A 308 -4.34 11.66 -14.28
N THR A 309 -4.92 11.52 -13.09
CA THR A 309 -4.60 12.38 -11.93
C THR A 309 -3.12 12.29 -11.58
N ARG A 310 -2.57 11.06 -11.57
CA ARG A 310 -1.14 10.83 -11.34
C ARG A 310 -0.28 11.42 -12.45
N GLU A 311 -0.65 11.25 -13.70
CA GLU A 311 0.09 11.82 -14.84
C GLU A 311 0.14 13.36 -14.80
N TYR A 312 -0.95 14.03 -14.40
CA TYR A 312 -0.94 15.49 -14.20
C TYR A 312 0.04 15.93 -13.11
N LEU A 313 0.05 15.24 -11.97
CA LEU A 313 0.95 15.53 -10.85
C LEU A 313 2.41 15.24 -11.21
N GLU A 314 2.69 14.12 -11.86
CA GLU A 314 4.03 13.78 -12.33
C GLU A 314 4.56 14.75 -13.38
N ALA A 315 3.72 15.17 -14.34
CA ALA A 315 4.07 16.19 -15.31
C ALA A 315 4.35 17.54 -14.64
N GLY A 316 3.52 17.92 -13.67
CA GLY A 316 3.74 19.10 -12.83
C GLY A 316 5.10 19.06 -12.12
N LEU A 317 5.45 17.92 -11.51
CA LEU A 317 6.73 17.73 -10.81
C LEU A 317 7.93 17.79 -11.77
N ARG A 318 7.83 17.15 -12.95
CA ARG A 318 8.89 17.20 -13.97
C ARG A 318 9.13 18.61 -14.47
N LEU A 319 8.08 19.36 -14.81
CA LEU A 319 8.22 20.73 -15.29
C LEU A 319 8.74 21.69 -14.21
N SER A 320 8.37 21.45 -12.94
CA SER A 320 8.92 22.21 -11.80
C SER A 320 10.43 22.01 -11.61
N SER A 321 11.01 20.93 -12.16
CA SER A 321 12.47 20.67 -12.12
C SER A 321 13.26 21.33 -13.26
N VAL A 322 12.58 21.86 -14.27
CA VAL A 322 13.19 22.36 -15.54
C VAL A 322 12.97 23.87 -15.72
N ALA A 323 12.33 24.55 -14.77
CA ALA A 323 11.79 25.90 -14.97
C ALA A 323 12.85 27.03 -15.02
N ASP A 324 13.47 27.20 -16.19
CA ASP A 324 14.14 28.43 -16.66
C ASP A 324 13.24 29.22 -17.66
N GLY A 325 11.91 29.11 -17.50
CA GLY A 325 10.92 29.73 -18.38
C GLY A 325 10.43 31.10 -17.88
N PRO A 326 10.22 32.10 -18.76
CA PRO A 326 9.77 33.45 -18.37
C PRO A 326 8.32 33.53 -17.86
N ASP A 327 7.50 32.49 -18.06
CA ASP A 327 6.08 32.45 -17.69
C ASP A 327 5.77 31.65 -16.40
N THR A 328 6.80 31.16 -15.70
CA THR A 328 6.64 30.30 -14.53
C THR A 328 6.48 31.12 -13.25
N TYR A 329 5.24 31.40 -12.84
CA TYR A 329 4.96 32.06 -11.56
C TYR A 329 5.33 31.14 -10.38
N LEU A 330 6.25 31.57 -9.51
CA LEU A 330 6.77 30.79 -8.37
C LEU A 330 7.38 29.42 -8.75
N GLY A 331 7.81 29.21 -10.00
CA GLY A 331 8.37 27.92 -10.43
C GLY A 331 7.34 26.79 -10.63
N LEU A 332 6.03 27.09 -10.53
CA LEU A 332 4.95 26.15 -10.82
C LEU A 332 4.52 26.23 -12.29
N PRO A 333 4.41 25.10 -13.01
CA PRO A 333 4.06 25.10 -14.43
C PRO A 333 2.64 25.62 -14.69
N SER A 334 2.42 26.15 -15.89
CA SER A 334 1.09 26.46 -16.41
C SER A 334 0.34 25.19 -16.82
N GLU A 335 -1.00 25.26 -16.86
CA GLU A 335 -1.84 24.16 -17.35
C GLU A 335 -1.48 23.77 -18.79
N TYR A 336 -1.21 24.76 -19.64
CA TYR A 336 -0.75 24.55 -21.01
C TYR A 336 0.55 23.74 -21.09
N GLU A 337 1.54 24.06 -20.24
CA GLU A 337 2.81 23.31 -20.22
C GLU A 337 2.62 21.87 -19.73
N ILE A 338 1.78 21.67 -18.72
CA ILE A 338 1.42 20.33 -18.21
C ILE A 338 0.79 19.48 -19.32
N PHE A 339 -0.19 20.04 -20.05
CA PHE A 339 -0.87 19.31 -21.11
C PHE A 339 0.09 18.95 -22.24
N LYS A 340 0.92 19.90 -22.66
CA LYS A 340 1.94 19.70 -23.69
C LYS A 340 2.96 18.64 -23.27
N GLU A 341 3.34 18.58 -22.00
CA GLU A 341 4.27 17.57 -21.49
C GLU A 341 3.64 16.17 -21.48
N ILE A 342 2.38 16.05 -21.10
CA ILE A 342 1.64 14.78 -21.14
C ILE A 342 1.47 14.29 -22.58
N GLU A 343 1.13 15.19 -23.51
CA GLU A 343 1.04 14.90 -24.95
C GLU A 343 2.38 14.44 -25.51
N ARG A 344 3.48 15.15 -25.21
CA ARG A 344 4.84 14.78 -25.63
C ARG A 344 5.25 13.41 -25.12
N ALA A 345 4.89 13.08 -23.87
CA ALA A 345 5.22 11.80 -23.27
C ALA A 345 4.39 10.64 -23.85
N GLY A 346 3.31 10.91 -24.60
CA GLY A 346 2.45 9.89 -25.21
C GLY A 346 1.71 9.01 -24.20
N ARG A 347 1.56 9.46 -22.95
CA ARG A 347 1.10 8.64 -21.82
C ARG A 347 -0.41 8.65 -21.65
N ALA A 348 -1.08 9.77 -21.92
CA ALA A 348 -2.52 9.92 -21.81
C ALA A 348 -3.03 11.13 -22.62
N PRO A 349 -4.32 11.19 -23.00
CA PRO A 349 -4.91 12.41 -23.54
C PRO A 349 -5.17 13.40 -22.41
N GLY A 350 -4.16 14.21 -22.06
CA GLY A 350 -4.36 15.34 -21.15
C GLY A 350 -5.17 16.42 -21.85
N ASN A 351 -6.37 16.71 -21.38
CA ASN A 351 -7.18 17.83 -21.89
C ASN A 351 -7.72 18.69 -20.74
N GLU A 352 -8.04 19.94 -21.06
CA GLU A 352 -8.50 20.96 -20.11
C GLU A 352 -9.78 20.53 -19.37
N GLU A 353 -10.69 19.84 -20.06
CA GLU A 353 -11.94 19.34 -19.48
C GLU A 353 -11.69 18.28 -18.40
N GLU A 354 -10.78 17.33 -18.64
CA GLU A 354 -10.40 16.29 -17.67
C GLU A 354 -9.61 16.84 -16.49
N PHE A 355 -8.79 17.88 -16.72
CA PHE A 355 -8.09 18.58 -15.65
C PHE A 355 -9.09 19.28 -14.72
N HIS A 356 -10.03 20.05 -15.28
CA HIS A 356 -11.05 20.74 -14.49
C HIS A 356 -12.13 19.83 -13.90
N LYS A 357 -12.22 18.55 -14.30
CA LYS A 357 -12.99 17.52 -13.58
C LYS A 357 -12.32 17.09 -12.27
N ARG A 358 -11.02 17.34 -12.11
CA ARG A 358 -10.22 16.97 -10.92
C ARG A 358 -10.01 18.14 -9.99
N TRP A 359 -9.60 19.29 -10.52
CA TRP A 359 -9.36 20.50 -9.73
C TRP A 359 -10.25 21.65 -10.19
N SER A 360 -10.90 22.31 -9.24
CA SER A 360 -11.77 23.46 -9.51
C SER A 360 -10.99 24.71 -9.95
N SER A 361 -9.72 24.79 -9.57
CA SER A 361 -8.85 25.91 -9.88
C SER A 361 -7.40 25.45 -10.02
N ARG A 362 -6.58 26.27 -10.67
CA ARG A 362 -5.12 26.09 -10.72
C ARG A 362 -4.50 26.07 -9.32
N ASP A 363 -5.03 26.87 -8.39
CA ASP A 363 -4.54 26.93 -7.01
C ASP A 363 -4.77 25.61 -6.26
N ASP A 364 -5.92 24.97 -6.48
CA ASP A 364 -6.23 23.65 -5.93
C ASP A 364 -5.25 22.59 -6.44
N PHE A 365 -4.94 22.61 -7.75
CA PHE A 365 -3.92 21.76 -8.34
C PHE A 365 -2.54 22.04 -7.76
N ALA A 366 -2.15 23.32 -7.64
CA ALA A 366 -0.86 23.70 -7.09
C ALA A 366 -0.66 23.20 -5.65
N LEU A 367 -1.69 23.31 -4.80
CA LEU A 367 -1.64 22.81 -3.43
C LEU A 367 -1.53 21.28 -3.38
N ASP A 368 -2.29 20.57 -4.22
CA ASP A 368 -2.21 19.12 -4.33
C ASP A 368 -0.88 18.66 -4.95
N LEU A 369 -0.29 19.43 -5.88
CA LEU A 369 1.03 19.19 -6.44
C LEU A 369 2.12 19.39 -5.38
N LEU A 370 2.03 20.42 -4.54
CA LEU A 370 2.94 20.63 -3.41
C LEU A 370 2.81 19.49 -2.39
N ALA A 371 1.59 19.08 -2.05
CA ALA A 371 1.36 17.95 -1.15
C ALA A 371 1.90 16.64 -1.73
N TYR A 372 1.67 16.40 -3.03
CA TYR A 372 2.20 15.27 -3.76
C TYR A 372 3.72 15.27 -3.80
N ALA A 373 4.36 16.38 -4.19
CA ALA A 373 5.81 16.49 -4.30
C ALA A 373 6.52 16.32 -2.95
N LEU A 374 5.91 16.78 -1.86
CA LEU A 374 6.46 16.66 -0.50
C LEU A 374 6.07 15.38 0.19
N TRP A 375 5.33 14.52 -0.49
CA TRP A 375 5.06 13.19 0.00
C TRP A 375 6.39 12.42 0.14
N VAL A 376 6.54 11.71 1.26
CA VAL A 376 7.78 11.03 1.69
C VAL A 376 8.46 10.21 0.59
N ARG A 377 7.69 9.68 -0.38
CA ARG A 377 8.19 8.90 -1.52
C ARG A 377 9.11 9.68 -2.47
N HIS A 378 8.94 10.99 -2.63
CA HIS A 378 9.85 11.79 -3.46
C HIS A 378 11.16 12.14 -2.76
N TRP A 379 11.24 11.93 -1.45
CA TRP A 379 12.47 12.07 -0.67
C TRP A 379 13.19 10.73 -0.66
N ARG A 380 13.99 10.51 -1.71
CA ARG A 380 14.71 9.25 -2.00
C ARG A 380 15.48 8.72 -0.78
N PRO A 381 15.15 7.53 -0.26
CA PRO A 381 15.89 6.88 0.85
C PRO A 381 17.27 6.33 0.44
N ASP A 382 17.50 6.10 -0.85
CA ASP A 382 18.70 5.40 -1.34
C ASP A 382 20.01 6.18 -1.15
N SER A 383 19.95 7.51 -1.05
CA SER A 383 21.13 8.33 -0.73
C SER A 383 21.57 8.12 0.72
N ILE A 384 20.61 7.96 1.64
CA ILE A 384 20.85 7.82 3.08
C ILE A 384 21.63 6.53 3.37
N VAL A 385 21.33 5.43 2.67
CA VAL A 385 22.03 4.14 2.85
C VAL A 385 23.49 4.21 2.37
N LYS A 386 23.75 4.84 1.22
CA LYS A 386 25.13 5.04 0.72
C LYS A 386 25.93 5.97 1.64
N SER A 387 25.26 6.98 2.20
CA SER A 387 25.84 7.90 3.17
C SER A 387 26.15 7.20 4.51
N ALA A 388 25.31 6.25 4.96
CA ALA A 388 25.56 5.45 6.16
C ALA A 388 26.86 4.65 6.04
N ASP A 389 27.08 3.98 4.91
CA ASP A 389 28.30 3.20 4.65
C ASP A 389 29.57 4.08 4.71
N LEU A 390 29.48 5.33 4.25
CA LEU A 390 30.60 6.29 4.25
C LEU A 390 30.92 6.85 5.64
N ILE A 391 29.97 6.83 6.58
CA ILE A 391 30.20 7.27 7.95
C ILE A 391 30.67 6.10 8.81
N SER A 392 29.96 4.97 8.77
CA SER A 392 30.22 3.83 9.65
C SER A 392 31.49 3.05 9.27
N ASN A 393 31.93 3.10 8.00
CA ASN A 393 33.13 2.41 7.52
C ASN A 393 34.31 3.34 7.16
N ALA A 394 34.22 4.64 7.44
CA ALA A 394 35.31 5.55 7.12
C ALA A 394 36.53 5.32 8.01
N VAL A 395 37.71 5.18 7.37
CA VAL A 395 39.01 5.16 8.05
C VAL A 395 39.29 6.46 8.82
N ASP A 396 38.69 7.57 8.37
CA ASP A 396 38.75 8.88 9.01
C ASP A 396 37.31 9.42 9.17
N PRO A 397 36.75 9.43 10.40
CA PRO A 397 35.36 9.84 10.65
C PRO A 397 35.11 11.32 10.34
N VAL A 398 36.13 12.18 10.47
CA VAL A 398 36.04 13.61 10.14
C VAL A 398 35.86 13.77 8.64
N ARG A 399 36.67 13.04 7.84
CA ARG A 399 36.54 13.05 6.39
C ARG A 399 35.23 12.40 5.93
N GLY A 400 34.78 11.33 6.58
CA GLY A 400 33.50 10.67 6.31
C GLY A 400 32.31 11.62 6.47
N ALA A 401 32.22 12.31 7.62
CA ALA A 401 31.15 13.29 7.87
C ALA A 401 31.13 14.42 6.84
N GLN A 402 32.30 14.91 6.43
CA GLN A 402 32.41 15.94 5.40
C GLN A 402 31.97 15.45 4.02
N GLU A 403 32.34 14.24 3.64
CA GLU A 403 31.98 13.66 2.34
C GLU A 403 30.47 13.40 2.27
N VAL A 404 29.89 12.82 3.31
CA VAL A 404 28.44 12.64 3.40
C VAL A 404 27.70 13.97 3.31
N SER A 405 28.12 14.99 4.04
CA SER A 405 27.46 16.30 3.95
C SER A 405 27.48 16.89 2.52
N SER A 406 28.54 16.62 1.75
CA SER A 406 28.63 17.05 0.35
C SER A 406 27.70 16.25 -0.56
N GLN A 407 27.61 14.94 -0.36
CA GLN A 407 26.74 14.06 -1.13
C GLN A 407 25.26 14.30 -0.83
N GLU A 408 24.93 14.58 0.43
CA GLU A 408 23.57 14.98 0.83
C GLU A 408 23.16 16.29 0.19
N LEU A 409 24.03 17.31 0.20
CA LEU A 409 23.75 18.58 -0.48
C LEU A 409 23.49 18.38 -1.98
N ALA A 410 24.31 17.57 -2.65
CA ALA A 410 24.12 17.26 -4.07
C ALA A 410 22.81 16.49 -4.32
N SER A 411 22.48 15.52 -3.46
CA SER A 411 21.27 14.69 -3.56
C SER A 411 20.00 15.52 -3.36
N ILE A 412 20.04 16.44 -2.39
CA ILE A 412 18.96 17.38 -2.09
C ILE A 412 18.73 18.34 -3.25
N LEU A 413 19.79 18.90 -3.84
CA LEU A 413 19.67 19.82 -4.98
C LEU A 413 19.23 19.09 -6.26
N ALA A 414 19.56 17.81 -6.42
CA ALA A 414 19.06 16.99 -7.52
C ALA A 414 17.58 16.60 -7.36
N ASN A 415 16.96 16.86 -6.20
CA ASN A 415 15.57 16.53 -5.95
C ASN A 415 14.63 17.67 -6.38
N PRO A 416 13.73 17.46 -7.37
CA PRO A 416 12.72 18.43 -7.78
C PRO A 416 11.85 18.97 -6.64
N ALA A 417 11.58 18.12 -5.65
CA ALA A 417 10.74 18.47 -4.52
C ALA A 417 11.38 19.53 -3.60
N MET A 418 12.70 19.73 -3.69
CA MET A 418 13.39 20.66 -2.79
C MET A 418 12.98 22.13 -3.04
N GLY A 419 12.90 22.56 -4.30
CA GLY A 419 12.40 23.90 -4.64
C GLY A 419 10.94 24.09 -4.21
N LEU A 420 10.11 23.06 -4.39
CA LEU A 420 8.72 23.05 -3.97
C LEU A 420 8.56 23.09 -2.44
N SER A 421 9.52 22.55 -1.68
CA SER A 421 9.50 22.60 -0.22
C SER A 421 9.59 24.01 0.35
N LEU A 422 10.33 24.90 -0.32
CA LEU A 422 10.44 26.32 0.06
C LEU A 422 9.08 27.02 -0.10
N ILE A 423 8.42 26.78 -1.23
CA ILE A 423 7.09 27.34 -1.55
C ILE A 423 6.06 26.82 -0.54
N ALA A 424 6.03 25.51 -0.31
CA ALA A 424 5.12 24.92 0.66
C ALA A 424 5.37 25.40 2.09
N THR A 425 6.62 25.61 2.48
CA THR A 425 6.97 26.19 3.78
C THR A 425 6.44 27.62 3.90
N ALA A 426 6.64 28.45 2.87
CA ALA A 426 6.11 29.82 2.84
C ALA A 426 4.56 29.87 2.87
N MET A 427 3.90 28.83 2.37
CA MET A 427 2.45 28.71 2.31
C MET A 427 1.84 27.99 3.54
N ALA A 428 2.65 27.34 4.37
CA ALA A 428 2.19 26.45 5.45
C ALA A 428 1.30 27.13 6.50
N ASP A 429 1.48 28.42 6.77
CA ASP A 429 0.65 29.17 7.72
C ASP A 429 -0.77 29.40 7.22
N ARG A 430 -0.96 29.44 5.89
CA ARG A 430 -2.27 29.63 5.27
C ARG A 430 -2.96 28.31 4.95
N PHE A 431 -2.19 27.22 4.81
CA PHE A 431 -2.67 25.90 4.41
C PHE A 431 -2.17 24.81 5.39
N PRO A 432 -2.95 24.47 6.43
CA PRO A 432 -2.55 23.52 7.47
C PRO A 432 -2.19 22.12 6.94
N GLU A 433 -2.73 21.74 5.78
CA GLU A 433 -2.41 20.47 5.14
C GLU A 433 -0.93 20.41 4.74
N LEU A 434 -0.40 21.50 4.15
CA LEU A 434 1.02 21.61 3.79
C LEU A 434 1.93 21.60 5.02
N LYS A 435 1.50 22.21 6.12
CA LYS A 435 2.24 22.16 7.40
C LYS A 435 2.36 20.72 7.92
N THR A 436 1.29 19.94 7.79
CA THR A 436 1.27 18.53 8.19
C THR A 436 2.16 17.68 7.27
N THR A 437 2.06 17.86 5.95
CA THR A 437 2.86 17.12 4.97
C THR A 437 4.36 17.42 5.10
N THR A 438 4.75 18.70 5.19
CA THR A 438 6.16 19.10 5.38
C THR A 438 6.73 18.59 6.70
N GLY A 439 5.97 18.69 7.80
CA GLY A 439 6.36 18.14 9.10
C GLY A 439 6.55 16.62 9.07
N SER A 440 5.64 15.91 8.39
CA SER A 440 5.71 14.44 8.24
C SER A 440 6.91 14.01 7.40
N ALA A 441 7.19 14.72 6.31
CA ALA A 441 8.37 14.49 5.47
C ALA A 441 9.69 14.66 6.25
N ARG A 442 9.83 15.77 6.99
CA ARG A 442 11.01 16.02 7.84
C ARG A 442 11.16 14.96 8.94
N SER A 443 10.07 14.62 9.61
CA SER A 443 10.10 13.58 10.66
C SER A 443 10.51 12.22 10.10
N ALA A 444 10.03 11.84 8.92
CA ALA A 444 10.40 10.58 8.27
C ALA A 444 11.88 10.55 7.87
N VAL A 445 12.42 11.67 7.36
CA VAL A 445 13.86 11.79 7.05
C VAL A 445 14.69 11.69 8.33
N ARG A 446 14.32 12.42 9.40
CA ARG A 446 14.99 12.35 10.70
C ARG A 446 15.05 10.93 11.25
N GLN A 447 13.94 10.19 11.23
CA GLN A 447 13.88 8.82 11.76
C GLN A 447 14.82 7.85 11.03
N LYS A 448 15.17 8.13 9.76
CA LYS A 448 16.15 7.33 9.01
C LYS A 448 17.59 7.67 9.36
N TRP A 449 17.86 8.93 9.72
CA TRP A 449 19.22 9.39 10.07
C TRP A 449 19.63 9.08 11.50
N ILE A 450 18.68 9.05 12.44
CA ILE A 450 18.98 8.78 13.86
C ILE A 450 19.81 7.49 14.05
N PRO A 451 19.42 6.32 13.50
CA PRO A 451 20.19 5.09 13.67
C PRO A 451 21.64 5.19 13.14
N ILE A 452 21.85 5.97 12.08
CA ILE A 452 23.18 6.16 11.46
C ILE A 452 24.06 7.01 12.38
N TYR A 453 23.50 8.06 12.98
CA TYR A 453 24.21 8.88 13.94
C TYR A 453 24.51 8.11 15.23
N GLU A 454 23.58 7.28 15.71
CA GLU A 454 23.81 6.41 16.86
C GLU A 454 24.95 5.42 16.59
N GLU A 455 24.96 4.77 15.42
CA GLU A 455 26.04 3.87 15.03
C GLU A 455 27.39 4.59 14.93
N MET A 456 27.43 5.77 14.28
CA MET A 456 28.63 6.58 14.18
C MET A 456 29.20 6.92 15.56
N LEU A 457 28.36 7.38 16.48
CA LEU A 457 28.80 7.71 17.84
C LEU A 457 29.31 6.46 18.57
N ALA A 458 28.62 5.33 18.45
CA ALA A 458 29.00 4.07 19.08
C ALA A 458 30.32 3.50 18.56
N VAL A 459 30.54 3.50 17.24
CA VAL A 459 31.78 2.99 16.61
C VAL A 459 33.01 3.81 17.00
N ASN A 460 32.83 5.10 17.26
CA ASN A 460 33.91 6.03 17.61
C ASN A 460 34.04 6.27 19.13
N ASP A 461 33.29 5.55 19.97
CA ASP A 461 33.23 5.72 21.44
C ASP A 461 32.94 7.18 21.86
N LEU A 462 32.05 7.83 21.11
CA LEU A 462 31.63 9.22 21.34
C LEU A 462 30.30 9.28 22.08
N ARG A 463 30.14 10.29 22.92
CA ARG A 463 28.90 10.59 23.63
C ARG A 463 28.42 11.99 23.29
N LEU A 464 27.11 12.20 23.30
CA LEU A 464 26.54 13.54 23.23
C LEU A 464 26.71 14.25 24.56
N ARG A 465 26.89 15.58 24.51
CA ARG A 465 26.98 16.41 25.71
C ARG A 465 25.69 16.35 26.54
N PRO A 466 25.79 16.54 27.87
CA PRO A 466 24.62 16.62 28.74
C PRO A 466 23.59 17.64 28.24
N GLY A 467 22.33 17.20 28.13
CA GLY A 467 21.21 18.03 27.68
C GLY A 467 20.99 18.07 26.16
N ILE A 468 21.80 17.38 25.36
CA ILE A 468 21.61 17.22 23.91
C ILE A 468 21.10 15.81 23.62
N THR A 469 19.98 15.69 22.90
CA THR A 469 19.47 14.40 22.43
C THR A 469 19.96 14.05 21.02
N ILE A 470 19.74 12.80 20.61
CA ILE A 470 20.06 12.36 19.24
C ILE A 470 19.17 13.05 18.21
N GLU A 471 17.92 13.36 18.59
CA GLU A 471 16.99 14.14 17.79
C GLU A 471 17.49 15.59 17.60
N ASP A 472 18.03 16.22 18.64
CA ASP A 472 18.61 17.57 18.54
C ASP A 472 19.77 17.61 17.54
N LEU A 473 20.66 16.60 17.60
CA LEU A 473 21.74 16.46 16.63
C LEU A 473 21.20 16.32 15.21
N ALA A 474 20.23 15.44 15.00
CA ALA A 474 19.64 15.18 13.69
C ALA A 474 18.94 16.41 13.11
N ASP A 475 18.16 17.12 13.92
CA ASP A 475 17.46 18.34 13.51
C ASP A 475 18.45 19.46 13.17
N ILE A 476 19.51 19.67 13.97
CA ILE A 476 20.51 20.72 13.71
C ILE A 476 21.31 20.42 12.44
N LEU A 477 21.72 19.17 12.22
CA LEU A 477 22.40 18.78 10.99
C LEU A 477 21.48 18.95 9.77
N SER A 478 20.22 18.53 9.87
CA SER A 478 19.23 18.69 8.81
C SER A 478 19.00 20.17 8.45
N VAL A 479 18.77 21.04 9.44
CA VAL A 479 18.60 22.48 9.23
C VAL A 479 19.84 23.12 8.61
N THR A 480 21.04 22.66 8.99
CA THR A 480 22.30 23.15 8.42
C THR A 480 22.38 22.83 6.93
N VAL A 481 22.05 21.59 6.53
CA VAL A 481 22.06 21.17 5.13
C VAL A 481 20.96 21.88 4.33
N GLU A 482 19.72 21.93 4.83
CA GLU A 482 18.59 22.63 4.20
C GLU A 482 18.92 24.11 3.95
N GLY A 483 19.49 24.78 4.96
CA GLY A 483 19.84 26.19 4.86
C GLY A 483 20.90 26.48 3.79
N VAL A 484 21.89 25.59 3.62
CA VAL A 484 22.88 25.70 2.54
C VAL A 484 22.26 25.38 1.19
N ALA A 485 21.39 24.37 1.11
CA ALA A 485 20.69 24.01 -0.12
C ALA A 485 19.81 25.15 -0.63
N PHE A 486 19.05 25.83 0.24
CA PHE A 486 18.25 26.99 -0.17
C PHE A 486 19.10 28.15 -0.69
N ARG A 487 20.27 28.40 -0.08
CA ARG A 487 21.21 29.39 -0.60
C ARG A 487 21.75 29.00 -1.97
N ALA A 488 22.06 27.71 -2.18
CA ALA A 488 22.52 27.20 -3.46
C ALA A 488 21.44 27.30 -4.55
N LEU A 489 20.16 27.10 -4.21
CA LEU A 489 19.04 27.27 -5.13
C LEU A 489 18.78 28.74 -5.50
N SER A 490 19.02 29.66 -4.57
CA SER A 490 18.78 31.10 -4.77
C SER A 490 19.97 31.89 -5.33
N GLY A 491 21.17 31.31 -5.30
CA GLY A 491 22.44 31.97 -5.62
C GLY A 491 22.96 31.62 -7.03
N PRO A 492 24.00 32.32 -7.52
CA PRO A 492 24.61 31.99 -8.81
C PRO A 492 25.27 30.60 -8.74
N ALA A 493 25.21 29.84 -9.84
CA ALA A 493 25.74 28.48 -9.91
C ALA A 493 27.24 28.38 -9.56
N GLU A 494 28.01 29.43 -9.84
CA GLU A 494 29.44 29.54 -9.53
C GLU A 494 29.74 29.51 -8.01
N ASP A 495 28.75 29.78 -7.17
CA ASP A 495 28.90 29.76 -5.71
C ASP A 495 28.75 28.38 -5.08
N TYR A 496 28.33 27.37 -5.85
CA TYR A 496 28.04 26.03 -5.34
C TYR A 496 29.22 25.42 -4.57
N GLU A 497 30.43 25.49 -5.13
CA GLU A 497 31.61 24.89 -4.48
C GLU A 497 31.96 25.60 -3.17
N ARG A 498 31.77 26.93 -3.11
CA ARG A 498 31.95 27.70 -1.87
C ARG A 498 30.94 27.28 -0.81
N LEU A 499 29.67 27.08 -1.20
CA LEU A 499 28.60 26.63 -0.30
C LEU A 499 28.83 25.20 0.19
N ARG A 500 29.26 24.29 -0.69
CA ARG A 500 29.64 22.91 -0.36
C ARG A 500 30.77 22.87 0.68
N LEU A 501 31.82 23.67 0.49
CA LEU A 501 32.92 23.79 1.45
C LEU A 501 32.46 24.44 2.77
N THR A 502 31.49 25.35 2.72
CA THR A 502 30.90 25.97 3.92
C THR A 502 30.12 24.94 4.74
N LEU A 503 29.32 24.09 4.07
CA LEU A 503 28.58 23.01 4.74
C LEU A 503 29.52 22.05 5.46
N ARG A 504 30.61 21.63 4.81
CA ARG A 504 31.62 20.76 5.43
C ARG A 504 32.19 21.35 6.73
N LYS A 505 32.43 22.66 6.77
CA LYS A 505 32.91 23.35 7.98
C LYS A 505 31.82 23.44 9.05
N ALA A 506 30.59 23.74 8.64
CA ALA A 506 29.45 23.85 9.55
C ALA A 506 29.16 22.51 10.25
N VAL A 507 29.15 21.39 9.52
CA VAL A 507 28.95 20.05 10.08
C VAL A 507 30.04 19.73 11.11
N LEU A 508 31.31 20.03 10.83
CA LEU A 508 32.36 19.82 11.82
C LEU A 508 32.19 20.69 13.06
N ALA A 509 31.81 21.96 12.90
CA ALA A 509 31.56 22.85 14.03
C ALA A 509 30.41 22.35 14.92
N VAL A 510 29.34 21.83 14.29
CA VAL A 510 28.21 21.19 14.99
C VAL A 510 28.69 19.96 15.75
N LEU A 511 29.36 19.02 15.08
CA LEU A 511 29.83 17.78 15.71
C LEU A 511 30.80 18.05 16.87
N VAL A 512 31.77 18.96 16.70
CA VAL A 512 32.71 19.35 17.77
C VAL A 512 32.00 19.97 18.97
N SER A 513 30.92 20.71 18.73
CA SER A 513 30.17 21.38 19.81
C SER A 513 29.24 20.41 20.54
N MET A 514 28.63 19.45 19.84
CA MET A 514 27.60 18.58 20.41
C MET A 514 28.13 17.29 21.03
N VAL A 515 29.32 16.86 20.63
CA VAL A 515 30.01 15.68 21.20
C VAL A 515 30.78 16.07 22.46
N ASP A 516 30.66 15.23 23.49
CA ASP A 516 31.42 15.33 24.73
C ASP A 516 32.84 14.78 24.52
N SER A 517 33.84 15.59 24.86
CA SER A 517 35.25 15.21 24.83
C SER A 517 35.71 14.50 26.12
N GLY A 518 34.79 14.10 26.99
CA GLY A 518 35.04 13.57 28.33
C GLY A 518 35.18 14.67 29.39
N ASP A 519 34.61 15.84 29.16
CA ASP A 519 34.60 16.94 30.14
C ASP A 519 33.30 17.05 30.94
N ASP A 520 32.26 16.28 30.58
CA ASP A 520 30.94 16.23 31.22
C ASP A 520 30.26 17.61 31.30
N LEU A 521 30.67 18.56 30.46
CA LEU A 521 30.11 19.91 30.42
C LEU A 521 28.95 20.00 29.43
N SER A 522 27.87 20.65 29.84
CA SER A 522 26.85 21.11 28.89
C SER A 522 27.44 22.11 27.89
N LEU A 523 26.76 22.32 26.76
CA LEU A 523 27.21 23.25 25.72
C LEU A 523 27.38 24.68 26.26
N ASP A 524 26.48 25.14 27.13
CA ASP A 524 26.55 26.47 27.77
C ASP A 524 27.74 26.60 28.71
N GLU A 525 28.04 25.56 29.49
CA GLU A 525 29.19 25.53 30.40
C GLU A 525 30.51 25.51 29.64
N GLN A 526 30.58 24.74 28.56
CA GLN A 526 31.74 24.71 27.67
C GLN A 526 31.99 26.10 27.05
N LEU A 527 30.95 26.76 26.55
CA LEU A 527 31.06 28.10 25.98
C LEU A 527 31.49 29.13 27.03
N ARG A 528 30.90 29.09 28.22
CA ARG A 528 31.32 29.94 29.35
C ARG A 528 32.77 29.71 29.71
N ARG A 529 33.23 28.46 29.75
CA ARG A 529 34.63 28.11 30.01
C ARG A 529 35.56 28.71 28.96
N ILE A 530 35.22 28.65 27.68
CA ILE A 530 36.04 29.22 26.60
C ILE A 530 36.09 30.75 26.68
N ILE A 531 34.95 31.40 26.93
CA ILE A 531 34.84 32.86 26.97
C ILE A 531 35.50 33.44 28.23
N LEU A 532 35.30 32.80 29.38
CA LEU A 532 35.77 33.25 30.69
C LEU A 532 37.13 32.66 31.09
N ALA A 533 37.71 31.79 30.27
CA ALA A 533 39.09 31.35 30.46
C ALA A 533 39.99 32.58 30.57
N PRO A 534 40.86 32.66 31.59
CA PRO A 534 41.80 33.76 31.70
C PRO A 534 42.66 33.76 30.43
N ARG A 535 42.51 34.81 29.62
CA ARG A 535 43.40 35.04 28.49
C ARG A 535 44.76 35.35 29.11
N ASN A 536 45.68 34.39 29.05
CA ASN A 536 47.10 34.70 29.23
C ASN A 536 47.48 35.61 28.05
N ILE A 537 47.36 36.92 28.27
CA ILE A 537 47.86 37.98 27.39
C ILE A 537 49.37 38.06 27.56
#